data_AF-A0A9D2X3E2-F1
#
_entry.id   AF-A0A9D2X3E2-F1
#
_cell.length_a   1.000
_cell.length_b   1.000
_cell.length_c   1.000
_cell.angle_alpha   90.00
_cell.angle_beta   90.00
_cell.angle_gamma   90.00
#
_symmetry.space_group_name_H-M   'P 1'
#
loop_
_entity.id
_entity.type
_entity.pdbx_description
1 polymer ?
#
loop_
_entity_poly.entity_id
_entity_poly.type
_entity_poly.pdbx_seq_one_letter_code
_entity_poly.pdbx_strand_id
1 'polypeptide(L)'
;MNIQIPPNLSPESYQSFLSVGINDWGGISPLTPDYVNPEFSWPTINEVDENSRKAGFELKCRFPVYPEYFSSLNEDLNEKIQLLSNQDGFVKEEYWR
;
A
#
# COMPACT_ATOMS: atom_id res chain seq x y z
N MET A 1 -7.44 8.38 -10.40
CA MET A 1 -6.01 8.33 -10.77
C MET A 1 -5.25 8.05 -9.49
N ASN A 2 -4.42 7.02 -9.48
CA ASN A 2 -3.60 6.66 -8.32
C ASN A 2 -2.14 6.99 -8.62
N ILE A 3 -1.45 7.57 -7.66
CA ILE A 3 -0.04 7.95 -7.77
C ILE A 3 0.72 7.24 -6.67
N GLN A 4 1.65 6.40 -7.09
CA GLN A 4 2.44 5.55 -6.21
C GLN A 4 3.84 6.09 -6.03
N ILE A 5 4.33 6.09 -4.79
CA ILE A 5 5.71 6.45 -4.45
C ILE A 5 6.33 5.39 -3.53
N PRO A 6 7.59 4.99 -3.76
CA PRO A 6 8.33 4.15 -2.84
C PRO A 6 8.81 4.93 -1.60
N PRO A 7 8.36 4.60 -0.39
CA PRO A 7 8.67 5.37 0.80
C PRO A 7 10.14 5.25 1.25
N ASN A 8 10.84 4.15 0.90
CA ASN A 8 12.26 3.94 1.25
C ASN A 8 13.21 4.94 0.57
N LEU A 9 12.87 5.44 -0.63
CA LEU A 9 13.75 6.33 -1.39
C LEU A 9 13.72 7.78 -0.91
N SER A 10 12.78 8.15 -0.05
CA SER A 10 12.63 9.50 0.50
C SER A 10 11.98 9.46 1.90
N PRO A 11 12.69 8.88 2.90
CA PRO A 11 12.12 8.52 4.20
C PRO A 11 11.65 9.71 5.04
N GLU A 12 12.08 10.93 4.72
CA GLU A 12 11.68 12.16 5.44
C GLU A 12 10.53 12.92 4.76
N SER A 13 10.01 12.43 3.61
CA SER A 13 9.10 13.19 2.75
C SER A 13 7.63 12.72 2.81
N TYR A 14 7.27 11.85 3.75
CA TYR A 14 5.91 11.29 3.85
C TYR A 14 4.81 12.36 3.83
N GLN A 15 4.92 13.35 4.71
CA GLN A 15 3.92 14.41 4.85
C GLN A 15 3.86 15.28 3.59
N SER A 16 5.03 15.61 3.02
CA SER A 16 5.13 16.39 1.78
C SER A 16 4.43 15.68 0.63
N PHE A 17 4.69 14.39 0.42
CA PHE A 17 4.04 13.64 -0.65
C PHE A 17 2.52 13.53 -0.47
N LEU A 18 2.06 13.19 0.75
CA LEU A 18 0.63 13.07 1.03
C LEU A 18 -0.09 14.42 0.83
N SER A 19 0.55 15.54 1.19
CA SER A 19 -0.02 16.88 0.99
C SER A 19 -0.20 17.28 -0.48
N VAL A 20 0.55 16.65 -1.40
CA VAL A 20 0.44 16.90 -2.85
C VAL A 20 -0.40 15.85 -3.58
N GLY A 21 -1.05 14.94 -2.84
CA GLY A 21 -2.10 14.07 -3.38
C GLY A 21 -1.64 12.70 -3.87
N ILE A 22 -0.47 12.20 -3.45
CA ILE A 22 -0.21 10.77 -3.59
C ILE A 22 -1.19 9.98 -2.73
N ASN A 23 -1.46 8.73 -3.12
CA ASN A 23 -2.41 7.90 -2.39
C ASN A 23 -2.01 6.42 -2.30
N ASP A 24 -0.81 6.06 -2.77
CA ASP A 24 -0.33 4.68 -2.77
C ASP A 24 1.15 4.63 -2.39
N TRP A 25 1.49 3.87 -1.35
CA TRP A 25 2.88 3.59 -1.00
C TRP A 25 3.33 2.31 -1.71
N GLY A 26 4.31 2.44 -2.60
CA GLY A 26 4.84 1.33 -3.39
C GLY A 26 6.02 0.66 -2.71
N GLY A 27 6.17 -0.66 -2.83
CA GLY A 27 7.38 -1.34 -2.35
C GLY A 27 7.54 -1.31 -0.84
N ILE A 28 6.92 -2.28 -0.18
CA ILE A 28 7.07 -2.55 1.26
C ILE A 28 7.14 -4.07 1.38
N SER A 29 8.21 -4.60 1.99
CA SER A 29 8.34 -6.03 2.24
C SER A 29 9.01 -6.27 3.59
N PRO A 30 8.37 -7.02 4.51
CA PRO A 30 9.01 -7.46 5.75
C PRO A 30 9.86 -8.73 5.55
N LEU A 31 9.81 -9.35 4.36
CA LEU A 31 10.39 -10.69 4.12
C LEU A 31 11.66 -10.65 3.27
N THR A 32 11.79 -9.67 2.38
CA THR A 32 12.84 -9.61 1.37
C THR A 32 13.50 -8.25 1.37
N PRO A 33 14.79 -8.13 1.03
CA PRO A 33 15.39 -6.83 0.73
C PRO A 33 14.78 -6.21 -0.55
N ASP A 34 15.10 -4.93 -0.80
CA ASP A 34 14.83 -4.30 -2.10
C ASP A 34 15.91 -4.78 -3.09
N TYR A 35 15.53 -5.63 -4.05
CA TYR A 35 16.45 -6.12 -5.07
C TYR A 35 16.75 -5.08 -6.18
N VAL A 36 15.95 -4.03 -6.29
CA VAL A 36 16.14 -2.94 -7.26
C VAL A 36 17.05 -1.86 -6.66
N ASN A 37 16.83 -1.50 -5.39
CA ASN A 37 17.65 -0.53 -4.66
C ASN A 37 18.21 -1.11 -3.35
N PRO A 38 19.21 -2.01 -3.40
CA PRO A 38 19.72 -2.71 -2.21
C PRO A 38 20.24 -1.80 -1.09
N GLU A 39 20.69 -0.59 -1.44
CA GLU A 39 21.18 0.43 -0.49
C GLU A 39 20.04 1.09 0.32
N PHE A 40 18.78 0.91 -0.09
CA PHE A 40 17.60 1.49 0.53
C PHE A 40 16.67 0.38 1.03
N SER A 41 16.84 -0.01 2.29
CA SER A 41 15.96 -1.00 2.92
C SER A 41 14.50 -0.56 2.92
N TRP A 42 13.57 -1.51 2.77
CA TRP A 42 12.15 -1.23 2.94
C TRP A 42 11.88 -0.67 4.34
N PRO A 43 10.97 0.32 4.48
CA PRO A 43 10.47 0.66 5.79
C PRO A 43 9.61 -0.47 6.35
N THR A 44 9.48 -0.51 7.67
CA THR A 44 8.50 -1.38 8.32
C THR A 44 7.08 -0.86 8.05
N ILE A 45 6.10 -1.77 8.07
CA ILE A 45 4.68 -1.40 7.91
C ILE A 45 4.26 -0.40 8.99
N ASN A 46 4.74 -0.57 10.23
CA ASN A 46 4.45 0.33 11.35
C ASN A 46 4.98 1.76 11.13
N GLU A 47 6.17 1.92 10.55
CA GLU A 47 6.71 3.24 10.22
C GLU A 47 5.87 3.94 9.16
N VAL A 48 5.43 3.23 8.13
CA VAL A 48 4.55 3.78 7.09
C VAL A 48 3.19 4.17 7.67
N ASP A 49 2.63 3.33 8.55
CA ASP A 49 1.35 3.56 9.23
C ASP A 49 1.42 4.80 10.14
N GLU A 50 2.46 4.91 10.98
CA GLU A 50 2.64 6.05 11.87
C GLU A 50 2.84 7.36 11.10
N ASN A 51 3.67 7.36 10.06
CA ASN A 51 3.91 8.56 9.25
C ASN A 51 2.67 8.99 8.46
N SER A 52 1.89 8.02 7.95
CA SER A 52 0.61 8.30 7.26
C SER A 52 -0.41 8.89 8.24
N ARG A 53 -0.52 8.34 9.45
CA ARG A 53 -1.40 8.88 10.50
C ARG A 53 -1.02 10.29 10.94
N LYS A 54 0.27 10.59 11.05
CA LYS A 54 0.76 11.97 11.34
C LYS A 54 0.32 12.99 10.28
N ALA A 55 0.10 12.54 9.05
CA ALA A 55 -0.44 13.37 7.97
C ALA A 55 -1.99 13.37 7.90
N GLY A 56 -2.68 12.66 8.80
CA GLY A 56 -4.15 12.56 8.82
C GLY A 56 -4.72 11.48 7.90
N PHE A 57 -3.91 10.54 7.43
CA PHE A 57 -4.34 9.44 6.55
C PHE A 57 -4.31 8.09 7.26
N GLU A 58 -5.15 7.17 6.80
CA GLU A 58 -5.18 5.78 7.22
C GLU A 58 -4.44 4.91 6.20
N LEU A 59 -3.52 4.06 6.67
CA LEU A 59 -2.85 3.09 5.82
C LEU A 59 -3.78 1.88 5.56
N LYS A 60 -4.05 1.59 4.29
CA LYS A 60 -4.80 0.40 3.86
C LYS A 60 -3.95 -0.44 2.91
N CYS A 61 -3.94 -1.75 3.08
CA CYS A 61 -3.31 -2.67 2.13
C CYS A 61 -4.26 -2.96 0.97
N ARG A 62 -3.84 -2.68 -0.26
CA ARG A 62 -4.60 -2.99 -1.48
C ARG A 62 -4.13 -4.29 -2.10
N PHE A 63 -4.98 -4.89 -2.93
CA PHE A 63 -4.58 -5.94 -3.85
C PHE A 63 -3.67 -5.38 -4.97
N PRO A 64 -2.98 -6.25 -5.74
CA PRO A 64 -2.21 -5.81 -6.90
C PRO A 64 -3.04 -4.99 -7.91
N VAL A 65 -4.34 -5.26 -7.97
CA VAL A 65 -5.33 -4.52 -8.77
C VAL A 65 -6.06 -3.52 -7.85
N TYR A 66 -6.26 -2.29 -8.32
CA TYR A 66 -7.04 -1.30 -7.57
C TYR A 66 -8.54 -1.64 -7.56
N PRO A 67 -9.28 -1.29 -6.49
CA PRO A 67 -10.70 -1.63 -6.35
C PRO A 67 -11.59 -1.21 -7.54
N GLU A 68 -11.31 -0.07 -8.16
CA GLU A 68 -12.07 0.41 -9.33
C GLU A 68 -12.01 -0.51 -10.55
N TYR A 69 -11.03 -1.42 -10.62
CA TYR A 69 -10.86 -2.38 -11.71
C TYR A 69 -11.37 -3.79 -11.37
N PHE A 70 -11.95 -4.03 -10.20
CA PHE A 70 -12.46 -5.36 -9.83
C PHE A 70 -13.52 -5.88 -10.81
N SER A 71 -14.32 -5.00 -11.40
CA SER A 71 -15.31 -5.34 -12.44
C SER A 71 -14.71 -5.89 -13.74
N SER A 72 -13.42 -5.66 -13.98
CA SER A 72 -12.69 -6.13 -15.17
C SER A 72 -11.99 -7.48 -14.95
N LEU A 73 -12.05 -8.02 -13.72
CA LEU A 73 -11.44 -9.30 -13.38
C LEU A 73 -12.37 -10.45 -13.79
N ASN A 74 -11.79 -11.60 -14.08
CA ASN A 74 -12.58 -12.82 -14.24
C ASN A 74 -13.21 -13.24 -12.89
N GLU A 75 -14.25 -14.07 -12.98
CA GLU A 75 -15.04 -14.51 -11.83
C GLU A 75 -14.16 -15.18 -10.75
N ASP A 76 -13.33 -16.15 -11.15
CA ASP A 76 -12.44 -16.90 -10.24
C ASP A 76 -11.51 -15.99 -9.41
N LEU A 77 -10.92 -14.95 -10.02
CA LEU A 77 -10.04 -14.03 -9.32
C LEU A 77 -10.83 -13.08 -8.42
N ASN A 78 -11.99 -12.63 -8.89
CA ASN A 78 -12.86 -11.74 -8.14
C ASN A 78 -13.35 -12.44 -6.87
N GLU A 79 -13.81 -13.69 -6.95
CA GLU A 79 -14.21 -14.49 -5.79
C GLU A 79 -13.10 -14.59 -4.74
N LYS A 80 -11.85 -14.86 -5.16
CA LYS A 80 -10.70 -14.93 -4.25
C LYS A 80 -10.39 -13.60 -3.58
N ILE A 81 -10.46 -12.50 -4.33
CA ILE A 81 -10.29 -11.15 -3.78
C ILE A 81 -11.38 -10.86 -2.75
N GLN A 82 -12.65 -11.18 -3.03
CA GLN A 82 -13.76 -10.94 -2.11
C GLN A 82 -13.59 -11.67 -0.76
N LEU A 83 -13.07 -12.90 -0.75
CA LEU A 83 -12.81 -13.64 0.48
C LEU A 83 -11.84 -12.92 1.43
N LEU A 84 -10.86 -12.20 0.86
CA LEU A 84 -9.80 -11.51 1.58
C LEU A 84 -10.07 -10.00 1.74
N SER A 85 -11.13 -9.48 1.10
CA SER A 85 -11.47 -8.06 1.11
C SER A 85 -12.29 -7.67 2.33
N ASN A 86 -12.09 -6.44 2.81
CA ASN A 86 -13.01 -5.75 3.70
C ASN A 86 -14.15 -5.10 2.89
N GLN A 87 -15.04 -4.39 3.58
CA GLN A 87 -16.22 -3.73 2.96
C GLN A 87 -15.84 -2.65 1.93
N ASP A 88 -14.62 -2.11 2.00
CA ASP A 88 -14.11 -1.07 1.10
C ASP A 88 -13.33 -1.64 -0.10
N GLY A 89 -13.18 -2.97 -0.20
CA GLY A 89 -12.41 -3.62 -1.28
C GLY A 89 -10.89 -3.65 -1.06
N PHE A 90 -10.43 -3.37 0.16
CA PHE A 90 -9.01 -3.50 0.57
C PHE A 90 -8.79 -4.81 1.34
N VAL A 91 -7.53 -5.26 1.46
CA VAL A 91 -7.20 -6.48 2.22
C VAL A 91 -7.57 -6.29 3.69
N LYS A 92 -8.28 -7.25 4.29
CA LYS A 92 -8.60 -7.22 5.73
C LYS A 92 -7.32 -7.11 6.56
N GLU A 93 -7.35 -6.28 7.61
CA GLU A 93 -6.17 -5.99 8.44
C GLU A 93 -5.53 -7.24 9.06
N GLU A 94 -6.33 -8.24 9.41
CA GLU A 94 -5.88 -9.53 9.97
C GLU A 94 -4.87 -10.30 9.09
N TYR A 95 -4.74 -9.95 7.82
CA TYR A 95 -3.81 -10.60 6.90
C TYR A 95 -2.49 -9.84 6.70
N TRP A 96 -2.35 -8.60 7.18
CA TRP A 96 -1.18 -7.77 6.88
C TRP A 96 -0.71 -6.84 8.01
N ARG A 97 -1.52 -6.65 9.05
CA ARG A 97 -1.18 -5.83 10.23
C ARG A 97 -0.76 -6.71 11.40
#